data_AF-A0A952JCU6-F1
#
_entry.id   AF-A0A952JCU6-F1
#
_cell.length_a   1.000
_cell.length_b   1.000
_cell.length_c   1.000
_cell.angle_alpha   90.00
_cell.angle_beta   90.00
_cell.angle_gamma   90.00
#
_symmetry.space_group_name_H-M   'P 1'
#
loop_
_entity.id
_entity.type
_entity.pdbx_description
1 polymer ?
#
loop_
_entity_poly.entity_id
_entity_poly.type
_entity_poly.pdbx_seq_one_letter_code
_entity_poly.pdbx_strand_id
1 'polypeptide(L)'
;MFVGYLFSQTQRFRDKDSDYYTAVAFYWSLNPSLKIEHTALFFDMSQSIKLANRFLVYYTVNGFKIELFIWNRWELKQQFNATSASLALNFPNIKIFRGVAMLNTISYQGYFGSKKPDFALPKGVLISVAFPINADKK
;
A
#
# COMPACT_ATOMS: atom_id res chain seq x y z
N MET A 1 9.99 5.52 17.26
CA MET A 1 8.59 5.10 17.16
C MET A 1 7.81 6.27 16.59
N PHE A 2 7.12 6.10 15.47
CA PHE A 2 6.32 7.16 14.86
C PHE A 2 4.92 6.63 14.65
N VAL A 3 3.94 7.35 15.20
CA VAL A 3 2.51 7.12 14.99
C VAL A 3 2.07 8.18 13.99
N GLY A 4 1.78 7.76 12.76
CA GLY A 4 1.34 8.64 11.69
C GLY A 4 -0.05 8.25 11.22
N TYR A 5 -0.90 9.24 10.99
CA TYR A 5 -2.20 9.08 10.34
C TYR A 5 -2.01 9.28 8.83
N LEU A 6 -2.30 8.25 8.02
CA LEU A 6 -2.38 8.40 6.57
C LEU A 6 -3.84 8.67 6.20
N PHE A 7 -4.17 9.94 5.91
CA PHE A 7 -5.46 10.30 5.32
C PHE A 7 -5.31 10.30 3.80
N SER A 8 -5.83 9.26 3.13
CA SER A 8 -5.89 9.20 1.66
C SER A 8 -7.31 9.54 1.23
N GLN A 9 -7.51 10.78 0.75
CA GLN A 9 -8.79 11.22 0.20
C GLN A 9 -8.65 11.40 -1.32
N THR A 10 -9.18 10.46 -2.09
CA THR A 10 -9.33 10.63 -3.53
C THR A 10 -10.56 11.50 -3.80
N GLN A 11 -10.38 12.82 -3.77
CA GLN A 11 -11.47 13.83 -3.82
C GLN A 11 -12.43 13.72 -5.03
N ARG A 12 -12.17 12.87 -6.03
CA ARG A 12 -13.04 12.66 -7.21
C ARG A 12 -13.39 11.20 -7.53
N PHE A 13 -12.89 10.23 -6.76
CA PHE A 13 -13.37 8.85 -6.80
C PHE A 13 -14.30 8.64 -5.59
N ARG A 14 -15.49 9.26 -5.65
CA ARG A 14 -16.55 8.97 -4.69
C ARG A 14 -17.21 7.65 -5.10
N ASP A 15 -16.47 6.56 -4.98
CA ASP A 15 -17.11 5.25 -4.90
C ASP A 15 -17.95 5.27 -3.61
N LYS A 16 -19.22 4.86 -3.67
CA LYS A 16 -20.05 4.77 -2.46
C LYS A 16 -19.49 3.73 -1.48
N ASP A 17 -18.65 2.84 -2.00
CA ASP A 17 -17.85 1.87 -1.27
C ASP A 17 -16.38 2.31 -1.09
N SER A 18 -16.02 3.54 -1.47
CA SER A 18 -14.65 4.07 -1.32
C SER A 18 -14.34 4.16 0.17
N ASP A 19 -13.43 3.30 0.58
CA ASP A 19 -13.13 3.09 1.97
C ASP A 19 -12.37 4.27 2.58
N TYR A 20 -13.01 4.96 3.52
CA TYR A 20 -12.32 5.85 4.44
C TYR A 20 -11.63 4.99 5.49
N TYR A 21 -10.31 4.94 5.42
CA TYR A 21 -9.51 4.19 6.39
C TYR A 21 -8.79 5.15 7.33
N THR A 22 -9.11 5.07 8.62
CA THR A 22 -8.14 5.47 9.65
C THR A 22 -7.07 4.39 9.67
N ALA A 23 -5.81 4.79 9.59
CA ALA A 23 -4.68 3.86 9.61
C ALA A 23 -3.89 4.00 10.91
N VAL A 24 -3.57 2.89 11.55
CA VAL A 24 -2.54 2.82 12.58
C VAL A 24 -1.40 1.96 12.05
N ALA A 25 -0.22 2.58 11.90
CA ALA A 25 0.97 1.91 11.42
C ALA A 25 2.01 1.76 12.53
N PHE A 26 2.46 0.53 12.75
CA PHE A 26 3.62 0.21 13.56
C PHE A 26 4.74 -0.21 12.62
N TYR A 27 5.94 0.35 12.78
CA TYR A 27 7.09 -0.08 11.99
C TYR A 27 8.36 -0.18 12.82
N TRP A 28 9.23 -1.08 12.37
CA TRP A 28 10.56 -1.31 12.89
C TRP A 28 11.57 -1.19 11.74
N SER A 29 12.54 -0.30 11.90
CA SER A 29 13.70 -0.23 11.00
C SER A 29 14.83 -1.00 11.67
N LEU A 30 15.19 -2.15 11.12
CA LEU A 30 16.30 -2.97 11.65
C LEU A 30 17.65 -2.37 11.24
N ASN A 31 17.69 -1.74 10.06
CA ASN A 31 18.80 -0.95 9.57
C ASN A 31 18.28 0.06 8.51
N PRO A 32 19.11 0.94 7.92
CA PRO A 32 18.65 1.90 6.91
C PRO A 32 18.05 1.27 5.65
N SER A 33 18.40 0.02 5.36
CA SER A 33 17.92 -0.73 4.20
C SER A 33 16.68 -1.56 4.49
N LEU A 34 16.47 -2.06 5.71
CA LEU A 34 15.42 -3.01 6.06
C LEU A 34 14.40 -2.41 7.03
N LYS A 35 13.14 -2.36 6.59
CA LYS A 35 12.00 -1.91 7.39
C LYS A 35 10.91 -2.97 7.36
N ILE A 36 10.27 -3.19 8.50
CA ILE A 36 9.07 -4.01 8.66
C ILE A 36 7.96 -3.10 9.15
N GLU A 37 6.77 -3.19 8.57
CA GLU A 37 5.62 -2.38 8.94
C GLU A 37 4.35 -3.23 9.00
N HIS A 38 3.56 -3.01 10.04
CA HIS A 38 2.19 -3.51 10.15
C HIS A 38 1.24 -2.31 10.20
N THR A 39 0.37 -2.22 9.21
CA THR A 39 -0.67 -1.18 9.11
C THR A 39 -2.03 -1.83 9.34
N ALA A 40 -2.73 -1.43 10.40
CA ALA A 40 -4.13 -1.74 10.58
C ALA A 40 -4.97 -0.58 10.01
N LEU A 41 -5.89 -0.91 9.11
CA LEU A 41 -6.83 0.01 8.49
C LEU A 41 -8.22 -0.27 9.08
N PHE A 42 -8.80 0.78 9.64
CA PHE A 42 -10.11 0.78 10.26
C PHE A 42 -11.06 1.57 9.38
N PHE A 43 -12.13 0.92 8.92
CA PHE A 43 -13.30 1.63 8.44
C PHE A 43 -13.95 2.31 9.66
N ASP A 44 -14.46 3.55 9.52
CA ASP A 44 -15.19 4.34 10.54
C ASP A 44 -15.20 3.73 11.95
N MET A 45 -14.54 4.35 12.94
CA MET A 45 -14.42 3.79 14.30
C MET A 45 -15.76 3.47 14.98
N SER A 46 -16.89 4.01 14.48
CA SER A 46 -18.24 3.67 14.94
C SER A 46 -18.79 2.37 14.34
N GLN A 47 -18.21 1.87 13.25
CA GLN A 47 -18.65 0.73 12.44
C GLN A 47 -17.53 -0.31 12.27
N SER A 48 -17.02 -0.88 13.37
CA SER A 48 -15.96 -1.94 13.49
C SER A 48 -16.16 -3.25 12.70
N ILE A 49 -16.86 -3.20 11.58
CA ILE A 49 -17.34 -4.32 10.77
C ILE A 49 -16.30 -4.74 9.74
N LYS A 50 -15.42 -3.83 9.31
CA LYS A 50 -14.37 -4.07 8.31
C LYS A 50 -12.99 -3.74 8.88
N LEU A 51 -12.11 -4.73 8.89
CA LEU A 51 -10.70 -4.59 9.28
C LEU A 51 -9.85 -4.97 8.07
N ALA A 52 -8.91 -4.12 7.68
CA ALA A 52 -7.90 -4.46 6.68
C ALA A 52 -6.50 -4.28 7.27
N ASN A 53 -5.75 -5.36 7.35
CA ASN A 53 -4.37 -5.35 7.82
C ASN A 53 -3.43 -5.45 6.63
N ARG A 54 -2.32 -4.74 6.71
CA ARG A 54 -1.20 -4.80 5.76
C ARG A 54 0.07 -5.08 6.53
N PHE A 55 0.76 -6.15 6.15
CA PHE A 55 2.14 -6.38 6.53
C PHE A 55 3.05 -6.02 5.36
N LEU A 56 4.10 -5.25 5.63
CA LEU A 56 5.08 -4.81 4.65
C LEU A 56 6.48 -5.17 5.13
N VAL A 57 7.23 -5.88 4.29
CA VAL A 57 8.69 -6.00 4.39
C VAL A 57 9.31 -5.20 3.26
N TYR A 58 10.18 -4.27 3.63
CA TYR A 58 10.80 -3.31 2.75
C TYR A 58 12.32 -3.49 2.80
N TYR A 59 12.97 -3.61 1.64
CA TYR A 59 14.42 -3.68 1.53
C TYR A 59 14.96 -2.72 0.47
N THR A 60 15.99 -1.94 0.80
CA THR A 60 16.66 -1.01 -0.13
C THR A 60 18.08 -1.44 -0.46
N VAL A 61 18.40 -1.49 -1.75
CA VAL A 61 19.76 -1.74 -2.25
C VAL A 61 20.03 -0.87 -3.48
N ASN A 62 21.11 -0.09 -3.45
CA ASN A 62 21.54 0.76 -4.59
C ASN A 62 20.42 1.64 -5.18
N GLY A 63 19.54 2.17 -4.33
CA GLY A 63 18.40 3.00 -4.74
C GLY A 63 17.18 2.23 -5.25
N PHE A 64 17.28 0.92 -5.48
CA PHE A 64 16.13 0.05 -5.70
C PHE A 64 15.45 -0.26 -4.38
N LYS A 65 14.12 -0.41 -4.40
CA LYS A 65 13.33 -0.82 -3.24
C LYS A 65 12.53 -2.07 -3.58
N ILE A 66 12.73 -3.12 -2.79
CA ILE A 66 12.00 -4.37 -2.86
C ILE A 66 10.97 -4.36 -1.74
N GLU A 67 9.70 -4.53 -2.08
CA GLU A 67 8.59 -4.45 -1.14
C GLU A 67 7.73 -5.70 -1.24
N LEU A 68 7.62 -6.44 -0.14
CA LEU A 68 6.68 -7.53 0.01
C LEU A 68 5.50 -7.06 0.85
N PHE A 69 4.33 -7.02 0.25
CA PHE A 69 3.07 -6.71 0.90
C PHE A 69 2.25 -7.98 1.10
N ILE A 70 1.64 -8.11 2.27
CA ILE A 70 0.59 -9.08 2.55
C ILE A 70 -0.59 -8.29 3.09
N TRP A 71 -1.72 -8.34 2.39
CA TRP A 71 -2.97 -7.75 2.86
C TRP A 71 -3.91 -8.83 3.31
N ASN A 72 -4.67 -8.51 4.35
CA ASN A 72 -5.67 -9.40 4.87
C ASN A 72 -6.88 -8.56 5.31
N ARG A 73 -8.05 -8.87 4.73
CA ARG A 73 -9.30 -8.17 4.98
C ARG A 73 -10.28 -9.10 5.67
N TRP A 74 -10.84 -8.64 6.77
CA TRP A 74 -11.92 -9.30 7.49
C TRP A 74 -13.14 -8.41 7.50
N GLU A 75 -14.28 -8.97 7.10
CA GLU A 75 -15.58 -8.33 7.26
C GLU A 75 -16.49 -9.27 8.06
N LEU A 76 -16.81 -8.84 9.29
CA LEU A 76 -17.48 -9.67 10.29
C LEU A 76 -18.94 -9.96 9.91
N LYS A 77 -19.66 -8.97 9.34
CA LYS A 77 -21.07 -9.14 8.95
C LYS A 77 -21.28 -10.17 7.84
N GLN A 78 -20.35 -10.21 6.87
CA GLN A 78 -20.45 -11.09 5.71
C GLN A 78 -19.62 -12.38 5.86
N GLN A 79 -18.98 -12.59 7.02
CA GLN A 79 -17.99 -13.65 7.23
C GLN A 79 -17.01 -13.73 6.06
N PHE A 80 -16.54 -12.56 5.62
CA PHE A 80 -15.65 -12.42 4.49
C PHE A 80 -14.22 -12.29 5.01
N ASN A 81 -13.36 -13.18 4.51
CA ASN A 81 -11.93 -13.10 4.71
C ASN A 81 -11.27 -13.21 3.33
N ALA A 82 -10.41 -12.27 3.00
CA ALA A 82 -9.60 -12.32 1.79
C ALA A 82 -8.16 -11.92 2.11
N THR A 83 -7.22 -12.67 1.54
CA THR A 83 -5.79 -12.43 1.70
C THR A 83 -5.17 -12.22 0.33
N SER A 84 -4.35 -11.20 0.18
CA SER A 84 -3.52 -10.98 -1.00
C SER A 84 -2.07 -10.74 -0.64
N ALA A 85 -1.20 -10.95 -1.62
CA ALA A 85 0.19 -10.56 -1.52
C ALA A 85 0.65 -9.88 -2.80
N SER A 86 1.67 -9.04 -2.67
CA SER A 86 2.36 -8.41 -3.78
C SER A 86 3.85 -8.35 -3.49
N LEU A 87 4.66 -8.72 -4.46
CA LEU A 87 6.09 -8.45 -4.48
C LEU A 87 6.33 -7.33 -5.49
N ALA A 88 6.82 -6.18 -5.04
CA ALA A 88 7.10 -5.03 -5.86
C ALA A 88 8.60 -4.70 -5.88
N LEU A 89 9.10 -4.35 -7.06
CA LEU A 89 10.41 -3.78 -7.30
C LEU A 89 10.22 -2.34 -7.79
N ASN A 90 10.58 -1.38 -6.95
CA ASN A 90 10.60 0.02 -7.28
C ASN A 90 12.00 0.42 -7.73
N PHE A 91 12.08 1.04 -8.90
CA PHE A 91 13.31 1.51 -9.49
C PHE A 91 13.74 2.85 -8.86
N PRO A 92 15.04 3.18 -8.89
CA PRO A 92 15.52 4.49 -8.48
C PRO A 92 14.78 5.61 -9.22
N ASN A 93 14.56 6.74 -8.54
CA ASN A 93 13.91 7.89 -9.13
C ASN A 93 14.77 8.49 -10.27
N ILE A 94 14.22 8.54 -11.48
CA ILE A 94 14.92 9.07 -12.66
C ILE A 94 14.46 10.51 -12.86
N LYS A 95 15.39 11.48 -12.77
CA LYS A 95 15.10 12.87 -13.13
C LYS A 95 15.04 13.00 -14.64
N ILE A 96 13.90 13.42 -15.17
CA ILE A 96 13.74 13.65 -16.62
C ILE A 96 14.12 15.10 -16.95
N PHE A 97 13.56 16.07 -16.20
CA PHE A 97 13.90 17.50 -16.33
C PHE A 97 13.61 18.26 -15.02
N ARG A 98 13.85 19.58 -15.01
CA ARG A 98 13.71 20.41 -13.80
C ARG A 98 12.30 20.30 -13.21
N GLY A 99 12.21 19.68 -12.03
CA GLY A 99 10.95 19.53 -11.29
C GLY A 99 10.11 18.31 -11.69
N VAL A 100 10.54 17.51 -12.66
CA VAL A 100 9.85 16.28 -13.06
C VAL A 100 10.76 15.08 -12.91
N ALA A 101 10.28 14.14 -12.13
CA ALA A 101 10.94 12.87 -11.88
C ALA A 101 9.99 11.72 -12.27
N MET A 102 10.55 10.54 -12.46
CA MET A 102 9.83 9.34 -12.86
C MET A 102 10.19 8.20 -11.93
N LEU A 103 9.16 7.56 -11.40
CA LEU A 103 9.23 6.35 -10.60
C LEU A 103 8.59 5.22 -11.40
N ASN A 104 9.32 4.13 -11.54
CA ASN A 104 8.82 2.92 -12.18
C ASN A 104 8.71 1.83 -11.12
N THR A 105 7.64 1.05 -11.17
CA THR A 105 7.46 -0.10 -10.30
C THR A 105 6.99 -1.27 -11.14
N ILE A 106 7.61 -2.43 -10.91
CA ILE A 106 7.12 -3.71 -11.42
C ILE A 106 6.69 -4.50 -10.20
N SER A 107 5.46 -4.99 -10.18
CA SER A 107 4.97 -5.86 -9.12
C SER A 107 4.35 -7.12 -9.67
N TYR A 108 4.46 -8.19 -8.90
CA TYR A 108 3.70 -9.41 -9.10
C TYR A 108 2.75 -9.56 -7.91
N GLN A 109 1.46 -9.59 -8.18
CA GLN A 109 0.44 -9.64 -7.15
C GLN A 109 -0.60 -10.72 -7.42
N GLY A 110 -1.20 -11.22 -6.35
CA GLY A 110 -2.28 -12.18 -6.40
C GLY A 110 -3.04 -12.25 -5.09
N TYR A 111 -4.21 -12.90 -5.11
CA TYR A 111 -4.94 -13.24 -3.89
C TYR A 111 -5.05 -14.74 -3.69
N PHE A 112 -5.22 -15.12 -2.43
CA PHE A 112 -5.40 -16.48 -1.96
C PHE A 112 -6.89 -16.73 -1.68
N GLY A 113 -7.39 -17.89 -2.09
CA GLY A 113 -8.79 -18.30 -1.88
C GLY A 113 -9.76 -17.86 -2.99
N SER A 114 -11.06 -18.05 -2.75
CA SER A 114 -12.13 -17.77 -3.72
C SER A 114 -12.62 -16.31 -3.69
N LYS A 115 -12.25 -15.55 -2.65
CA LYS A 115 -12.74 -14.20 -2.40
C LYS A 115 -11.68 -13.18 -2.86
N LYS A 116 -12.00 -12.41 -3.90
CA LYS A 116 -11.13 -11.34 -4.43
C LYS A 116 -11.15 -10.12 -3.49
N PRO A 117 -9.99 -9.65 -3.00
CA PRO A 117 -9.88 -8.32 -2.39
C PRO A 117 -10.09 -7.22 -3.44
N ASP A 118 -10.76 -6.13 -3.06
CA ASP A 118 -11.12 -5.01 -3.96
C ASP A 118 -9.91 -4.43 -4.73
N PHE A 119 -8.72 -4.49 -4.14
CA PHE A 119 -7.48 -3.91 -4.66
C PHE A 119 -6.50 -4.93 -5.29
N ALA A 120 -6.84 -6.23 -5.32
CA ALA A 120 -5.94 -7.27 -5.77
C ALA A 120 -6.34 -7.85 -7.14
N LEU A 121 -5.39 -7.90 -8.08
CA LEU A 121 -5.51 -8.73 -9.28
C LEU A 121 -5.58 -10.22 -8.91
N PRO A 122 -6.27 -11.06 -9.71
CA PRO A 122 -6.32 -12.51 -9.53
C PRO A 122 -4.94 -13.14 -9.36
N LYS A 123 -4.10 -13.00 -10.38
CA LYS A 123 -2.66 -13.24 -10.41
C LYS A 123 -2.13 -12.44 -11.59
N GLY A 124 -1.08 -11.64 -11.41
CA GLY A 124 -0.57 -10.88 -12.55
C GLY A 124 0.62 -10.00 -12.23
N VAL A 125 1.29 -9.62 -13.31
CA VAL A 125 2.30 -8.58 -13.30
C VAL A 125 1.61 -7.24 -13.50
N LEU A 126 1.94 -6.27 -12.67
CA LEU A 126 1.54 -4.87 -12.82
C LEU A 126 2.80 -4.03 -13.02
N ILE A 127 2.75 -3.16 -14.02
CA ILE A 127 3.81 -2.19 -14.30
C ILE A 127 3.18 -0.82 -14.11
N SER A 128 3.78 -0.01 -13.25
CA SER A 128 3.33 1.36 -13.03
C SER A 128 4.45 2.35 -13.27
N VAL A 129 4.05 3.51 -13.81
CA VAL A 129 4.90 4.67 -14.01
C VAL A 129 4.23 5.84 -13.32
N ALA A 130 4.94 6.48 -12.40
CA ALA A 130 4.45 7.61 -11.62
C ALA A 130 5.37 8.82 -11.80
N PHE A 131 4.78 10.01 -11.89
CA PHE A 131 5.49 11.28 -11.95
C PHE A 131 5.25 12.04 -10.65
N PRO A 132 6.06 11.80 -9.59
CA PRO A 132 5.86 12.45 -8.31
C PRO A 132 5.99 13.97 -8.45
N ILE A 133 4.98 14.69 -7.97
CA ILE A 133 5.01 16.15 -7.87
C ILE A 133 5.62 16.48 -6.51
N ASN A 134 6.86 16.98 -6.51
CA ASN A 134 7.45 17.53 -5.29
C ASN A 134 6.77 18.88 -5.00
N ALA A 135 5.97 18.93 -3.92
CA ALA A 135 5.35 20.16 -3.43
C ALA A 135 6.38 21.14 -2.83
N ASP A 136 7.64 20.72 -2.65
CA ASP A 136 8.74 21.55 -2.16
C ASP A 136 9.28 22.47 -3.25
N LYS A 137 8.46 23.43 -3.68
CA LYS A 137 8.89 24.69 -4.31
C LYS A 137 7.89 25.79 -3.99
N LYS A 138 8.02 26.36 -2.79
CA LYS A 138 7.84 27.80 -2.58
C LYS A 138 8.98 28.29 -1.69
#